data_AF-A0A966SBK9-F1
#
_entry.id   AF-A0A966SBK9-F1
#
_cell.length_a   1.000
_cell.length_b   1.000
_cell.length_c   1.000
_cell.angle_alpha   90.00
_cell.angle_beta   90.00
_cell.angle_gamma   90.00
#
_symmetry.space_group_name_H-M   'P 1'
#
loop_
_entity.id
_entity.type
_entity.pdbx_description
1 polymer ?
#
loop_
_entity_poly.entity_id
_entity_poly.type
_entity_poly.pdbx_seq_one_letter_code
_entity_poly.pdbx_strand_id
1 'polypeptide(L)' 'MVKHVKSRRGFAAMNPETQKRIASLGGKAAHKQGVAHQWDAKAAAEAGRIGGRVSRGGRGRLVPVEPVLRSKHYPQP' A
#
# COMPACT_ATOMS: atom_id res chain seq x y z
N MET A 1 -16.66 9.71 -29.04
CA MET A 1 -16.02 9.36 -27.74
C MET A 1 -15.83 7.85 -27.67
N VAL A 2 -14.63 7.33 -27.94
CA VAL A 2 -14.36 5.88 -27.94
C VAL A 2 -14.07 5.45 -26.50
N LYS A 3 -14.88 4.57 -25.93
CA LYS A 3 -14.63 3.99 -24.60
C LYS A 3 -13.54 2.92 -24.73
N HIS A 4 -12.36 3.15 -24.16
CA HIS A 4 -11.38 2.09 -23.98
C HIS A 4 -11.80 1.17 -22.82
N VAL A 5 -12.20 -0.05 -23.15
CA VAL A 5 -12.47 -1.10 -22.17
C VAL A 5 -11.13 -1.59 -21.64
N LYS A 6 -10.90 -1.45 -20.32
CA LYS A 6 -9.72 -2.00 -19.65
C LYS A 6 -9.78 -3.53 -19.75
N SER A 7 -8.94 -4.12 -20.59
CA SER A 7 -8.77 -5.58 -20.66
C SER A 7 -8.00 -6.07 -19.43
N ARG A 8 -8.44 -7.17 -18.80
CA ARG A 8 -7.67 -7.83 -17.74
C ARG A 8 -6.37 -8.38 -18.35
N ARG A 9 -5.24 -8.15 -17.67
CA ARG A 9 -3.89 -8.61 -18.08
C ARG A 9 -3.12 -9.11 -16.86
N GLY A 10 -2.07 -9.89 -17.11
CA GLY A 10 -1.17 -10.40 -16.06
C GLY A 10 -1.91 -11.23 -15.01
N PHE A 11 -1.63 -10.98 -13.74
CA PHE A 11 -2.22 -11.70 -12.60
C PHE A 11 -3.75 -11.67 -12.58
N ALA A 12 -4.36 -10.59 -13.06
CA ALA A 12 -5.81 -10.41 -13.11
C ALA A 12 -6.49 -11.16 -14.27
N ALA A 13 -5.71 -11.64 -15.26
CA ALA A 13 -6.20 -12.42 -16.39
C ALA A 13 -6.11 -13.93 -16.16
N MET A 14 -5.45 -14.39 -15.10
CA MET A 14 -5.29 -15.81 -14.79
C MET A 14 -6.61 -16.45 -14.32
N ASN A 15 -6.67 -17.79 -14.38
CA ASN A 15 -7.70 -18.56 -13.69
C ASN A 15 -7.66 -18.24 -12.17
N PRO A 16 -8.82 -18.01 -11.51
CA PRO A 16 -8.93 -17.82 -10.06
C PRO A 16 -8.14 -18.83 -9.22
N GLU A 17 -8.13 -20.11 -9.59
CA GLU A 17 -7.41 -21.15 -8.84
C GLU A 17 -5.90 -20.95 -8.90
N THR A 18 -5.38 -20.70 -10.10
CA THR A 18 -3.96 -20.40 -10.34
C THR A 18 -3.56 -19.11 -9.60
N GLN A 19 -4.40 -18.08 -9.67
CA GLN A 19 -4.18 -16.81 -8.98
C GLN A 19 -4.07 -17.01 -7.46
N LYS A 20 -5.02 -17.77 -6.87
CA LYS A 20 -5.03 -18.09 -5.44
C LYS A 20 -3.81 -18.90 -5.03
N ARG A 21 -3.40 -19.88 -5.85
CA ARG A 21 -2.20 -20.69 -5.61
C ARG A 21 -0.95 -19.82 -5.60
N ILE A 22 -0.76 -18.95 -6.60
CA ILE A 22 0.44 -18.10 -6.67
C ILE A 22 0.44 -17.08 -5.53
N ALA A 23 -0.70 -16.45 -5.23
CA ALA A 23 -0.82 -15.55 -4.08
C ALA A 23 -0.45 -16.25 -2.76
N SER A 24 -0.93 -17.49 -2.58
CA SER A 24 -0.62 -18.32 -1.40
C SER A 24 0.87 -18.66 -1.32
N LEU A 25 1.53 -18.95 -2.45
CA LEU A 25 2.96 -19.20 -2.51
C LEU A 25 3.78 -17.96 -2.14
N GLY A 26 3.37 -16.78 -2.64
CA GLY A 26 4.02 -15.51 -2.32
C GLY A 26 3.99 -15.21 -0.81
N GLY A 27 2.84 -15.38 -0.17
CA GLY A 27 2.71 -15.20 1.29
C GLY A 27 3.58 -16.17 2.08
N LYS A 28 3.58 -17.46 1.71
CA LYS A 28 4.43 -18.49 2.34
C LYS A 28 5.92 -18.18 2.17
N ALA A 29 6.33 -17.72 0.99
CA ALA A 29 7.71 -17.36 0.72
C ALA A 29 8.15 -16.16 1.58
N ALA A 30 7.32 -15.12 1.69
CA ALA A 30 7.61 -13.95 2.53
C ALA A 30 7.79 -14.32 4.01
N HIS A 31 6.95 -15.21 4.55
CA HIS A 31 7.11 -15.72 5.91
C HIS A 31 8.39 -16.55 6.08
N LYS A 32 8.69 -17.44 5.12
CA LYS A 32 9.94 -18.24 5.14
C LYS A 32 11.19 -17.37 5.09
N GLN A 33 11.16 -16.28 4.33
CA GLN A 33 12.27 -15.34 4.19
C GLN A 33 12.38 -14.33 5.34
N GLY A 34 11.42 -14.30 6.28
CA GLY A 34 11.42 -13.35 7.39
C GLY A 34 11.11 -11.90 7.00
N VAL A 35 10.72 -11.64 5.75
CA VAL A 35 10.33 -10.31 5.26
C VAL A 35 8.85 -10.01 5.52
N ALA A 36 8.06 -11.02 5.86
CA ALA A 36 6.67 -10.83 6.24
C ALA A 36 6.56 -10.11 7.59
N HIS A 37 5.65 -9.15 7.67
CA HIS A 37 5.25 -8.57 8.94
C HIS A 37 4.64 -9.64 9.84
N GLN A 38 5.13 -9.71 11.07
CA GLN A 38 4.52 -10.52 12.11
C GLN A 38 3.35 -9.76 12.72
N TRP A 39 2.32 -10.50 13.07
CA TRP A 39 1.17 -9.92 13.75
C TRP A 39 1.54 -9.62 15.21
N ASP A 40 1.26 -8.38 15.63
CA ASP A 40 1.37 -7.94 17.01
C ASP A 40 0.12 -7.13 17.37
N ALA A 41 -0.47 -7.43 18.53
CA ALA A 41 -1.73 -6.83 18.96
C ALA A 41 -1.60 -5.30 19.14
N LYS A 42 -0.44 -4.82 19.60
CA LYS A 42 -0.19 -3.38 19.78
C LYS A 42 -0.08 -2.67 18.43
N ALA A 43 0.68 -3.23 17.49
CA ALA A 43 0.77 -2.71 16.13
C ALA A 43 -0.60 -2.70 15.41
N ALA A 44 -1.42 -3.75 15.59
CA ALA A 44 -2.77 -3.80 15.04
C ALA A 44 -3.68 -2.71 15.62
N ALA A 45 -3.65 -2.50 16.94
CA ALA A 45 -4.42 -1.45 17.61
C ALA A 45 -3.98 -0.04 17.17
N GLU A 46 -2.67 0.19 17.01
CA GLU A 46 -2.12 1.45 16.51
C GLU A 46 -2.56 1.73 15.06
N ALA A 47 -2.44 0.74 14.17
CA ALA A 47 -2.91 0.84 12.79
C ALA A 47 -4.41 1.12 12.72
N GLY A 48 -5.22 0.47 13.56
CA GLY A 48 -6.66 0.73 13.67
C GLY A 48 -6.98 2.15 14.16
N ARG A 49 -6.23 2.65 15.15
CA ARG A 49 -6.36 4.04 15.64
C ARG A 49 -6.01 5.05 14.55
N ILE A 50 -4.94 4.83 13.79
CA ILE A 50 -4.54 5.69 12.66
C ILE A 50 -5.62 5.65 11.58
N GLY A 51 -6.06 4.45 11.17
CA GLY A 51 -7.12 4.27 10.18
C GLY A 51 -8.43 4.95 10.58
N GLY A 52 -8.82 4.84 11.86
CA GLY A 52 -10.01 5.48 12.41
C GLY A 52 -9.92 7.02 12.49
N ARG A 53 -8.73 7.56 12.76
CA ARG A 53 -8.47 9.01 12.68
C ARG A 53 -8.58 9.51 11.24
N VAL A 54 -8.08 8.74 10.27
CA VAL A 54 -8.12 9.09 8.84
C VAL A 54 -9.53 8.97 8.24
N SER A 55 -10.34 8.02 8.71
CA SER A 55 -11.67 7.74 8.14
C SER A 55 -12.80 8.65 8.65
N ARG A 56 -12.65 9.26 9.83
CA ARG A 56 -13.70 10.07 10.49
C ARG A 56 -14.15 11.35 9.76
N GLY A 57 -13.58 11.69 8.60
CA GLY A 57 -13.90 12.90 7.83
C GLY A 57 -14.28 12.71 6.36
N GLY A 58 -14.45 11.47 5.89
CA GLY A 58 -14.77 11.22 4.47
C GLY A 58 -13.55 11.30 3.55
N ARG A 59 -13.21 10.15 2.95
CA ARG A 59 -12.27 9.98 1.84
C ARG A 59 -10.85 10.51 2.07
N GLY A 60 -10.08 9.78 2.86
CA GLY A 60 -8.70 9.38 2.52
C GLY A 60 -7.79 10.44 1.91
N ARG A 61 -7.75 11.66 2.44
CA ARG A 61 -6.67 12.60 2.11
C ARG A 61 -5.48 12.24 3.00
N LEU A 62 -4.57 11.42 2.47
CA LEU A 62 -3.20 11.40 2.98
C LEU A 62 -2.72 12.85 2.93
N VAL A 63 -2.44 13.45 4.09
CA VAL A 63 -1.72 14.71 4.12
C VAL A 63 -0.43 14.49 3.34
N PRO A 64 -0.14 15.28 2.29
CA PRO A 64 1.18 15.21 1.68
C PRO A 64 2.17 15.51 2.81
N VAL A 65 3.11 14.60 3.03
CA VAL A 65 4.30 14.94 3.81
C VAL A 65 4.94 16.11 3.05
N GLU A 66 4.81 17.31 3.60
CA GLU A 66 5.50 18.49 3.07
C GLU A 66 6.97 18.10 2.91
N PRO A 67 7.59 18.23 1.73
CA PRO A 67 9.03 18.14 1.66
C PRO A 67 9.54 19.24 2.58
N VAL A 68 10.24 18.84 3.65
CA VAL A 68 10.93 19.79 4.52
C VAL A 68 11.75 20.69 3.59
N LEU A 69 11.27 21.92 3.38
CA LEU A 69 12.03 22.99 2.74
C LEU A 69 13.16 23.29 3.71
N ARG A 70 14.20 22.45 3.63
CA ARG A 70 15.47 22.67 4.28
C ARG A 70 15.95 23.98 3.69
N SER A 71 15.90 25.02 4.51
CA SER A 71 16.41 26.36 4.23
C SER A 71 17.89 26.28 3.91
N LYS A 72 18.20 25.91 2.66
CA LYS A 72 19.51 26.17 2.07
C LYS A 72 19.49 27.62 1.65
N HIS A 73 20.08 28.44 2.51
CA HIS A 73 20.52 29.77 2.14
C HIS A 73 21.57 29.62 1.04
N TYR A 74 21.19 29.87 -0.21
CA TYR A 74 22.13 30.00 -1.33
C TYR A 74 22.52 31.47 -1.43
N PRO A 75 23.80 31.85 -1.21
CA PRO A 75 24.26 33.17 -1.57
C PRO A 75 24.24 33.29 -3.10
N GLN A 76 23.65 34.37 -3.61
CA GLN A 76 23.69 34.71 -5.03
C GLN A 76 25.05 35.31 -5.39
N PRO A 77 25.53 35.15 -6.64
CA PRO A 77 26.84 35.62 -7.08
C PRO A 77 26.98 37.14 -7.07
#